data_AF-A0A8T0U9B8-F1
#
_entry.id   AF-A0A8T0U9B8-F1
#
_cell.length_a   1.000
_cell.length_b   1.000
_cell.length_c   1.000
_cell.angle_alpha   90.00
_cell.angle_beta   90.00
_cell.angle_gamma   90.00
#
_symmetry.space_group_name_H-M   'P 1'
#
loop_
_entity.id
_entity.type
_entity.pdbx_description
1 polymer ?
#
loop_
_entity_poly.entity_id
_entity_poly.type
_entity_poly.pdbx_seq_one_letter_code
_entity_poly.pdbx_strand_id
1 'polypeptide(L)'
;MWRREMDCLLCVSDHIVELVPTWQTFPDGTRLEIMTSRPRSDLYINLPALRKLDNMLLEILEGFRDAEFWYVDQGICAPDCDGSASFRRTFHRRDDKWWLPVPRVPHGGLCEATRRQVEHRRDCANQILKAAMAINSNALAEMDVPDSYLDSLPKNGRATLGDVIYRYITSDQFSPDCLLDCLDLSSEYQALEIANRVEASIYVWRRRGGAAKPASRAGAKSSWGIVKDMIMDTEKRDLLAERAEGLLISLKQRFPGLTQTSLDMSKIQYNKDVGKSILESYSRVLESLASNIIARIDDLLNVDELSKLSDHLPAGGADGNIACKNSSSSKATAVPASGTPYATAYATPSFSPAQLSSPSKIGRALLVDRRSHHAKGAGAKRTATSAASDRAGVEVVRGMLLGSSAVLDIPTAVTAEL
;
A
#
# COMPACT_ATOMS: atom_id res chain seq x y z
N MET A 1 -18.22 -7.91 -15.08
CA MET A 1 -17.67 -6.57 -15.35
C MET A 1 -16.23 -6.47 -14.88
N TRP A 2 -15.96 -6.56 -13.56
CA TRP A 2 -14.61 -6.51 -12.97
C TRP A 2 -13.52 -7.27 -13.75
N ARG A 3 -13.66 -8.59 -13.93
CA ARG A 3 -12.68 -9.42 -14.67
C ARG A 3 -12.33 -8.86 -16.06
N ARG A 4 -13.35 -8.46 -16.84
CA ARG A 4 -13.16 -7.90 -18.19
C ARG A 4 -12.40 -6.57 -18.17
N GLU A 5 -12.75 -5.67 -17.25
CA GLU A 5 -12.07 -4.38 -17.14
C GLU A 5 -10.63 -4.55 -16.64
N MET A 6 -10.40 -5.45 -15.68
CA MET A 6 -9.05 -5.78 -15.21
C MET A 6 -8.21 -6.42 -16.30
N ASP A 7 -8.76 -7.34 -17.11
CA ASP A 7 -8.04 -7.89 -18.26
C ASP A 7 -7.62 -6.80 -19.24
N CYS A 8 -8.47 -5.79 -19.45
CA CYS A 8 -8.15 -4.65 -20.31
C CYS A 8 -7.06 -3.74 -19.71
N LEU A 9 -7.11 -3.46 -18.41
CA LEU A 9 -6.09 -2.64 -17.73
C LEU A 9 -4.74 -3.37 -17.65
N LEU A 10 -4.75 -4.69 -17.51
CA LEU A 10 -3.56 -5.50 -17.36
C LEU A 10 -2.92 -5.94 -18.69
N CYS A 11 -3.61 -5.88 -19.83
CA CYS A 11 -3.07 -6.39 -21.10
C CYS A 11 -1.74 -5.74 -21.55
N VAL A 12 -1.47 -4.51 -21.09
CA VAL A 12 -0.20 -3.83 -21.37
C VAL A 12 0.99 -4.56 -20.71
N SER A 13 0.79 -5.27 -19.60
CA SER A 13 1.87 -6.00 -18.92
C SER A 13 2.47 -7.11 -19.76
N ASP A 14 1.68 -7.71 -20.66
CA ASP A 14 2.13 -8.80 -21.54
C ASP A 14 3.19 -8.33 -22.54
N HIS A 15 3.29 -7.01 -22.73
CA HIS A 15 4.22 -6.35 -23.64
C HIS A 15 5.42 -5.72 -22.91
N ILE A 16 5.47 -5.79 -21.57
CA ILE A 16 6.59 -5.29 -20.76
C ILE A 16 7.61 -6.42 -20.60
N VAL A 17 8.69 -6.35 -21.39
CA VAL A 17 9.69 -7.43 -21.51
C VAL A 17 11.09 -6.96 -21.20
N GLU A 18 11.91 -7.89 -20.73
CA GLU A 18 13.37 -7.78 -20.69
C GLU A 18 13.94 -8.47 -21.93
N LEU A 19 14.97 -7.86 -22.53
CA LEU A 19 15.76 -8.50 -23.60
C LEU A 19 16.93 -9.23 -22.96
N VAL A 20 17.00 -10.54 -23.17
CA VAL A 20 18.04 -11.40 -22.62
C VAL A 20 18.81 -12.14 -23.73
N PRO A 21 20.15 -12.25 -23.61
CA PRO A 21 20.93 -13.04 -24.54
C PRO A 21 20.68 -14.53 -24.30
N THR A 22 20.50 -15.29 -25.38
CA THR A 22 20.26 -16.73 -25.35
C THR A 22 20.93 -17.41 -26.55
N TRP A 23 21.25 -18.70 -26.44
CA TRP A 23 21.83 -19.46 -27.54
C TRP A 23 20.75 -20.22 -28.30
N GLN A 24 20.67 -20.02 -29.60
CA GLN A 24 19.84 -20.82 -30.50
C GLN A 24 20.71 -21.78 -31.30
N THR A 25 20.33 -23.05 -31.31
CA THR A 25 20.98 -24.07 -32.14
C THR A 25 20.14 -24.31 -33.40
N PHE A 26 20.74 -24.15 -34.57
CA PHE A 26 20.10 -24.40 -35.86
C PHE A 26 20.12 -25.89 -36.21
N PRO A 27 19.26 -26.34 -37.15
CA PRO A 27 19.22 -27.75 -37.56
C PRO A 27 20.53 -28.31 -38.12
N ASP A 28 21.45 -27.45 -38.57
CA ASP A 28 22.79 -27.80 -39.04
C ASP A 28 23.84 -27.95 -37.92
N GLY A 29 23.42 -27.79 -36.65
CA GLY A 29 24.28 -27.88 -35.47
C GLY A 29 25.01 -26.58 -35.12
N THR A 30 24.86 -25.51 -35.91
CA THR A 30 25.48 -24.21 -35.60
C THR A 30 24.76 -23.54 -34.43
N ARG A 31 25.53 -22.89 -33.54
CA ARG A 31 25.01 -22.14 -32.39
C ARG A 31 25.21 -20.66 -32.60
N LEU A 32 24.13 -19.89 -32.47
CA LEU A 32 24.14 -18.44 -32.58
C LEU A 32 23.60 -17.82 -31.31
N GLU A 33 24.29 -16.80 -30.81
CA GLU A 33 23.79 -15.97 -29.73
C GLU A 33 22.75 -14.99 -30.29
N ILE A 34 21.54 -15.06 -29.77
CA ILE A 34 20.39 -14.24 -30.15
C ILE A 34 19.83 -13.52 -28.93
N MET A 35 19.20 -12.37 -29.16
CA MET A 35 18.40 -11.71 -28.12
C MET A 35 16.97 -12.25 -28.16
N THR A 36 16.45 -12.69 -27.02
CA THR A 36 15.05 -13.09 -26.86
C THR A 36 14.35 -12.20 -25.84
N SER A 37 13.04 -12.02 -26.00
CA SER A 37 12.21 -11.30 -25.04
C SER A 37 11.63 -12.26 -24.01
N ARG A 38 11.67 -11.87 -22.74
CA ARG A 38 10.94 -12.53 -21.65
C ARG A 38 10.14 -11.50 -20.87
N PRO A 39 8.99 -11.87 -20.25
CA PRO A 39 8.28 -10.97 -19.34
C PRO A 39 9.23 -10.44 -18.26
N ARG A 40 9.08 -9.16 -17.90
CA ARG A 40 9.92 -8.54 -16.87
C ARG A 40 9.78 -9.30 -15.55
N SER A 41 10.90 -9.49 -14.86
CA SER A 41 11.02 -10.40 -13.71
C SER A 41 10.04 -10.08 -12.56
N ASP A 42 9.87 -8.81 -12.23
CA ASP A 42 8.91 -8.34 -11.21
C ASP A 42 7.46 -8.67 -11.59
N LEU A 43 7.07 -8.47 -12.84
CA LEU A 43 5.73 -8.77 -13.35
C LEU A 43 5.48 -10.27 -13.46
N TYR A 44 6.48 -11.04 -13.91
CA TYR A 44 6.39 -12.49 -14.07
C TYR A 44 6.01 -13.20 -12.75
N ILE A 45 6.53 -12.71 -11.63
CA ILE A 45 6.27 -13.28 -10.30
C ILE A 45 5.00 -12.68 -9.69
N ASN A 46 4.92 -11.35 -9.64
CA ASN A 46 3.91 -10.69 -8.81
C ASN A 46 2.54 -10.63 -9.48
N LEU A 47 2.47 -10.53 -10.81
CA LEU A 47 1.18 -10.37 -11.48
C LEU A 47 0.29 -11.63 -11.39
N PRO A 48 0.81 -12.87 -11.60
CA PRO A 48 0.04 -14.09 -11.34
C PRO A 48 -0.37 -14.23 -9.86
N ALA A 49 0.49 -13.83 -8.93
CA ALA A 49 0.17 -13.84 -7.50
C ALA A 49 -1.00 -12.90 -7.20
N LEU A 50 -0.99 -11.66 -7.71
CA LEU A 50 -2.10 -10.71 -7.54
C LEU A 50 -3.41 -11.23 -8.15
N ARG A 51 -3.37 -11.82 -9.35
CA ARG A 51 -4.57 -12.46 -9.95
C ARG A 51 -5.11 -13.60 -9.09
N LYS A 52 -4.25 -14.38 -8.43
CA LYS A 52 -4.69 -15.42 -7.50
C LYS A 52 -5.38 -14.81 -6.28
N LEU A 53 -4.81 -13.76 -5.70
CA LEU A 53 -5.39 -13.04 -4.57
C LEU A 53 -6.75 -12.41 -4.92
N ASP A 54 -6.89 -11.80 -6.10
CA ASP A 54 -8.16 -11.26 -6.62
C ASP A 54 -9.23 -12.36 -6.70
N ASN A 55 -8.91 -13.48 -7.34
CA ASN A 55 -9.84 -14.60 -7.44
C ASN A 55 -10.27 -15.13 -6.07
N MET A 56 -9.35 -15.25 -5.11
CA MET A 56 -9.68 -15.67 -3.75
C MET A 56 -10.62 -14.67 -3.04
N LEU A 57 -10.46 -13.35 -3.25
CA LEU A 57 -11.38 -12.34 -2.71
C LEU A 57 -12.77 -12.45 -3.35
N LEU A 58 -12.83 -12.66 -4.66
CA LEU A 58 -14.10 -12.88 -5.37
C LEU A 58 -14.79 -14.16 -4.89
N GLU A 59 -14.05 -15.23 -4.61
CA GLU A 59 -14.58 -16.47 -4.03
C GLU A 59 -15.12 -16.28 -2.62
N ILE A 60 -14.46 -15.47 -1.79
CA ILE A 60 -14.98 -15.09 -0.47
C ILE A 60 -16.34 -14.40 -0.61
N LEU A 61 -16.44 -13.40 -1.49
CA LEU A 61 -17.69 -12.65 -1.73
C LEU A 61 -18.80 -13.54 -2.29
N GLU A 62 -18.46 -14.41 -3.24
CA GLU A 62 -19.38 -15.38 -3.84
C GLU A 62 -19.92 -16.37 -2.80
N GLY A 63 -19.14 -16.67 -1.76
CA GLY A 63 -19.54 -17.54 -0.66
C GLY A 63 -20.66 -17.02 0.24
N PHE A 64 -21.14 -15.79 0.05
CA PHE A 64 -22.19 -15.15 0.86
C PHE A 64 -23.57 -15.09 0.17
N ARG A 65 -23.82 -15.91 -0.86
CA ARG A 65 -25.10 -15.91 -1.59
C ARG A 65 -26.31 -16.31 -0.73
N ASP A 66 -26.15 -17.34 0.09
CA ASP A 66 -27.21 -17.90 0.94
C ASP A 66 -26.92 -17.56 2.41
N ALA A 67 -27.02 -16.26 2.75
CA ALA A 67 -26.67 -15.76 4.08
C ALA A 67 -27.84 -15.84 5.08
N GLU A 68 -27.54 -16.24 6.32
CA GLU A 68 -28.46 -16.18 7.47
C GLU A 68 -28.67 -14.74 8.00
N PHE A 69 -27.80 -13.83 7.59
CA PHE A 69 -27.81 -12.42 7.97
C PHE A 69 -28.29 -11.55 6.81
N TRP A 70 -28.77 -10.36 7.13
CA TRP A 70 -29.21 -9.38 6.14
C TRP A 70 -28.77 -7.97 6.52
N TYR A 71 -28.86 -7.05 5.56
CA TYR A 71 -28.50 -5.65 5.74
C TYR A 71 -29.75 -4.78 5.71
N VAL A 72 -29.79 -3.76 6.58
CA VAL A 72 -30.87 -2.77 6.64
C VAL A 72 -30.29 -1.38 6.42
N ASP A 73 -30.84 -0.65 5.46
CA ASP A 73 -30.41 0.71 5.14
C ASP A 73 -30.73 1.68 6.29
N GLN A 74 -29.77 2.56 6.59
CA GLN A 74 -29.97 3.68 7.50
C GLN A 74 -30.55 4.87 6.74
N GLY A 75 -31.80 4.76 6.30
CA GLY A 75 -32.55 5.90 5.76
C GLY A 75 -33.02 6.86 6.86
N ILE A 76 -33.00 8.16 6.58
CA ILE A 76 -33.75 9.20 7.32
C ILE A 76 -35.20 8.69 7.42
N CYS A 77 -35.69 8.40 8.62
CA CYS A 77 -37.05 7.90 8.83
C CYS A 77 -38.05 8.78 8.06
N ALA A 78 -38.83 8.17 7.16
CA ALA A 78 -40.08 8.76 6.72
C ALA A 78 -41.04 8.85 7.94
N PRO A 79 -41.91 9.87 8.04
CA PRO A 79 -42.65 10.16 9.28
C PRO A 79 -43.72 9.13 9.65
N ASP A 80 -44.07 8.21 8.75
CA ASP A 80 -45.30 7.41 8.86
C ASP A 80 -45.02 5.90 8.92
N CYS A 81 -44.22 5.49 9.90
CA CYS A 81 -44.13 4.08 10.28
C CYS A 81 -44.46 3.93 11.76
N ASP A 82 -45.70 3.51 11.97
CA ASP A 82 -46.38 3.21 13.21
C ASP A 82 -45.46 2.58 14.28
N GLY A 83 -45.17 3.36 15.31
CA GLY A 83 -45.33 2.98 16.72
C GLY A 83 -44.60 1.76 17.30
N SER A 84 -43.73 1.06 16.57
CA SER A 84 -43.03 -0.14 17.08
C SER A 84 -41.51 -0.13 16.82
N ALA A 85 -40.89 1.04 16.93
CA ALA A 85 -39.43 1.18 16.88
C ALA A 85 -38.80 1.21 18.29
N SER A 86 -39.27 0.38 19.24
CA SER A 86 -38.72 0.32 20.61
C SER A 86 -37.34 -0.34 20.69
N PHE A 87 -36.79 -0.81 19.57
CA PHE A 87 -35.42 -1.34 19.48
C PHE A 87 -34.44 -0.38 18.82
N ARG A 88 -34.56 0.93 19.11
CA ARG A 88 -33.41 1.83 19.04
C ARG A 88 -32.49 1.58 20.23
N ARG A 89 -31.94 0.36 20.37
CA ARG A 89 -30.59 0.27 20.93
C ARG A 89 -29.75 1.04 19.92
N THR A 90 -29.38 2.25 20.28
CA THR A 90 -28.23 2.95 19.74
C THR A 90 -27.08 1.96 19.82
N PHE A 91 -26.89 1.18 18.75
CA PHE A 91 -25.66 0.45 18.53
C PHE A 91 -24.58 1.50 18.70
N HIS A 92 -23.75 1.36 19.73
CA HIS A 92 -22.55 2.18 19.87
C HIS A 92 -21.68 1.85 18.66
N ARG A 93 -21.93 2.68 17.65
CA ARG A 93 -21.30 2.71 16.34
C ARG A 93 -19.80 2.86 16.60
N ARG A 94 -18.95 2.21 15.80
CA ARG A 94 -17.74 2.92 15.37
C ARG A 94 -18.28 4.14 14.61
N ASP A 95 -18.27 5.30 15.25
CA ASP A 95 -19.09 6.48 14.94
C ASP A 95 -18.96 7.07 13.52
N ASP A 96 -18.08 6.55 12.66
CA ASP A 96 -17.61 7.30 11.51
C ASP A 96 -18.30 7.01 10.16
N LYS A 97 -19.09 5.94 10.02
CA LYS A 97 -19.56 5.48 8.69
C LYS A 97 -21.07 5.40 8.54
N TRP A 98 -21.72 6.57 8.57
CA TRP A 98 -23.18 6.68 8.58
C TRP A 98 -23.90 6.29 7.29
N TRP A 99 -23.16 6.23 6.18
CA TRP A 99 -23.67 5.87 4.86
C TRP A 99 -23.77 4.36 4.64
N LEU A 100 -23.38 3.53 5.61
CA LEU A 100 -23.36 2.08 5.47
C LEU A 100 -24.62 1.43 6.05
N PRO A 101 -25.15 0.38 5.40
CA PRO A 101 -26.24 -0.40 5.97
C PRO A 101 -25.76 -1.20 7.18
N VAL A 102 -26.69 -1.50 8.09
CA VAL A 102 -26.39 -2.22 9.33
C VAL A 102 -26.61 -3.71 9.13
N PRO A 103 -25.64 -4.57 9.51
CA PRO A 103 -25.86 -6.01 9.51
C PRO A 103 -26.86 -6.41 10.61
N ARG A 104 -27.71 -7.38 10.30
CA ARG A 104 -28.71 -7.98 11.19
C ARG A 104 -28.57 -9.48 11.16
N VAL A 105 -28.79 -10.12 12.30
CA VAL A 105 -28.74 -11.56 12.50
C VAL A 105 -30.08 -12.05 13.08
N PRO A 106 -30.38 -13.35 12.98
CA PRO A 106 -31.55 -13.94 13.65
C PRO A 106 -31.52 -13.76 15.17
N HIS A 107 -32.68 -13.86 15.81
CA HIS A 107 -32.77 -13.98 17.27
C HIS A 107 -32.02 -15.26 17.69
N GLY A 108 -31.18 -15.21 18.72
CA GLY A 108 -30.23 -16.28 19.04
C GLY A 108 -28.85 -16.13 18.37
N GLY A 109 -28.69 -15.19 17.44
CA GLY A 109 -27.49 -15.05 16.62
C GLY A 109 -27.42 -16.04 15.45
N LEU A 110 -26.28 -16.03 14.77
CA LEU A 110 -25.91 -16.95 13.70
C LEU A 110 -25.75 -18.37 14.22
N CYS A 111 -26.09 -19.36 13.39
CA CYS A 111 -25.79 -20.73 13.73
C CYS A 111 -24.26 -20.96 13.78
N GLU A 112 -23.82 -21.89 14.62
CA GLU A 112 -22.39 -22.14 14.83
C GLU A 112 -21.64 -22.56 13.57
N ALA A 113 -22.30 -23.26 12.63
CA ALA A 113 -21.70 -23.63 11.36
C ALA A 113 -21.42 -22.39 10.49
N THR A 114 -22.42 -21.52 10.34
CA THR A 114 -22.31 -20.27 9.57
C THR A 114 -21.32 -19.31 10.22
N ARG A 115 -21.35 -19.17 11.55
CA ARG A 115 -20.36 -18.39 12.30
C ARG A 115 -18.92 -18.83 12.01
N ARG A 116 -18.61 -20.12 12.15
CA ARG A 116 -17.27 -20.66 11.86
C ARG A 116 -16.86 -20.42 10.41
N GLN A 117 -17.82 -20.52 9.48
CA GLN A 117 -17.56 -20.26 8.06
C GLN A 117 -17.24 -18.78 7.81
N VAL A 118 -17.93 -17.86 8.49
CA VAL A 118 -17.68 -16.41 8.44
C VAL A 118 -16.31 -16.07 9.01
N GLU A 119 -15.96 -16.64 10.18
CA GLU A 119 -14.63 -16.48 10.81
C GLU A 119 -13.51 -17.00 9.89
N HIS A 120 -13.68 -18.18 9.30
CA HIS A 120 -12.72 -18.73 8.34
C HIS A 120 -12.51 -17.81 7.12
N ARG A 121 -13.59 -17.24 6.57
CA ARG A 121 -13.50 -16.28 5.45
C ARG A 121 -12.79 -14.99 5.86
N ARG A 122 -13.02 -14.48 7.07
CA ARG A 122 -12.29 -13.34 7.63
C ARG A 122 -10.79 -13.63 7.72
N ASP A 123 -10.43 -14.81 8.21
CA ASP A 123 -9.04 -15.20 8.36
C ASP A 123 -8.35 -15.37 7.00
N CYS A 124 -9.05 -15.93 6.01
CA CYS A 124 -8.60 -15.98 4.62
C CYS A 124 -8.38 -14.56 4.06
N ALA A 125 -9.34 -13.65 4.25
CA ALA A 125 -9.20 -12.25 3.82
C ALA A 125 -8.02 -11.55 4.50
N ASN A 126 -7.75 -11.82 5.77
CA ASN A 126 -6.58 -11.31 6.50
C ASN A 126 -5.25 -11.81 5.91
N GLN A 127 -5.18 -13.07 5.48
CA GLN A 127 -3.99 -13.59 4.80
C GLN A 127 -3.79 -12.92 3.42
N ILE A 128 -4.87 -12.73 2.67
CA ILE A 128 -4.84 -12.02 1.39
C ILE A 128 -4.39 -10.57 1.58
N LEU A 129 -4.92 -9.87 2.60
CA LEU A 129 -4.52 -8.52 2.96
C LEU A 129 -3.01 -8.42 3.18
N LYS A 130 -2.45 -9.30 4.02
CA LYS A 130 -1.00 -9.33 4.30
C LYS A 130 -0.17 -9.57 3.03
N ALA A 131 -0.60 -10.49 2.17
CA ALA A 131 0.09 -10.78 0.92
C ALA A 131 0.05 -9.59 -0.05
N ALA A 132 -1.12 -8.95 -0.20
CA ALA A 132 -1.29 -7.77 -1.04
C ALA A 132 -0.44 -6.60 -0.55
N MET A 133 -0.43 -6.33 0.75
CA MET A 133 0.41 -5.30 1.38
C MET A 133 1.91 -5.56 1.15
N ALA A 134 2.35 -6.81 1.24
CA ALA A 134 3.76 -7.17 1.00
C ALA A 134 4.18 -6.89 -0.46
N ILE A 135 3.33 -7.25 -1.44
CA ILE A 135 3.58 -6.94 -2.85
C ILE A 135 3.57 -5.42 -3.08
N ASN A 136 2.63 -4.68 -2.49
CA ASN A 136 2.55 -3.23 -2.59
C ASN A 136 3.81 -2.55 -2.04
N SER A 137 4.22 -2.95 -0.83
CA SER A 137 5.43 -2.43 -0.18
C SER A 137 6.68 -2.72 -1.00
N ASN A 138 6.81 -3.90 -1.63
CA ASN A 138 7.94 -4.22 -2.48
C ASN A 138 7.93 -3.39 -3.78
N ALA A 139 6.76 -3.21 -4.40
CA ALA A 139 6.61 -2.37 -5.58
C ALA A 139 7.02 -0.92 -5.30
N LEU A 140 6.60 -0.35 -4.16
CA LEU A 140 6.99 0.99 -3.72
C LEU A 140 8.48 1.10 -3.37
N ALA A 141 9.07 0.07 -2.76
CA ALA A 141 10.49 0.04 -2.44
C ALA A 141 11.37 0.09 -3.69
N GLU A 142 10.94 -0.57 -4.77
CA GLU A 142 11.63 -0.62 -6.06
C GLU A 142 11.34 0.58 -6.99
N MET A 143 10.41 1.47 -6.62
CA MET A 143 10.18 2.71 -7.36
C MET A 143 11.27 3.73 -7.09
N ASP A 144 11.71 4.41 -8.15
CA ASP A 144 12.68 5.49 -8.09
C ASP A 144 12.17 6.65 -7.21
N VAL A 145 13.09 7.23 -6.44
CA VAL A 145 12.79 8.43 -5.64
C VAL A 145 12.86 9.66 -6.54
N PRO A 146 11.80 10.47 -6.64
CA PRO A 146 11.81 11.65 -7.50
C PRO A 146 12.83 12.70 -7.05
N ASP A 147 13.53 13.33 -8.00
CA ASP A 147 14.47 14.42 -7.72
C ASP A 147 13.81 15.58 -6.96
N SER A 148 12.55 15.89 -7.28
CA SER A 148 11.75 16.91 -6.58
C SER A 148 11.60 16.64 -5.08
N TYR A 149 11.42 15.37 -4.69
CA TYR A 149 11.38 14.98 -3.29
C TYR A 149 12.74 15.22 -2.65
N LEU A 150 13.83 14.77 -3.28
CA LEU A 150 15.18 14.97 -2.77
C LEU A 150 15.51 16.46 -2.60
N ASP A 151 15.18 17.30 -3.57
CA ASP A 151 15.43 18.74 -3.53
C ASP A 151 14.65 19.44 -2.41
N SER A 152 13.49 18.91 -2.03
CA SER A 152 12.68 19.42 -0.91
C SER A 152 13.22 19.07 0.47
N LEU A 153 14.11 18.08 0.58
CA LEU A 153 14.59 17.60 1.88
C LEU A 153 15.50 18.63 2.58
N PRO A 154 15.39 18.77 3.92
CA PRO A 154 16.33 19.54 4.72
C PRO A 154 17.78 19.08 4.53
N LYS A 155 18.73 20.02 4.75
CA LYS A 155 20.17 19.77 4.51
C LYS A 155 20.84 18.83 5.52
N ASN A 156 20.23 18.61 6.69
CA ASN A 156 20.81 17.78 7.75
C ASN A 156 19.74 16.96 8.49
N GLY A 157 20.14 15.80 9.01
CA GLY A 157 19.22 14.86 9.67
C GLY A 157 18.61 15.39 10.98
N ARG A 158 19.23 16.41 11.60
CA ARG A 158 18.66 17.05 12.79
C ARG A 158 17.45 17.90 12.44
N ALA A 159 17.47 18.60 11.31
CA ALA A 159 16.35 19.40 10.83
C ALA A 159 15.16 18.53 10.38
N THR A 160 15.39 17.31 9.89
CA THR A 160 14.31 16.35 9.58
C THR A 160 13.75 15.72 10.86
N LEU A 161 14.62 15.18 11.72
CA LEU A 161 14.21 14.39 12.88
C LEU A 161 13.79 15.23 14.08
N GLY A 162 14.16 16.51 14.15
CA GLY A 162 14.01 17.33 15.35
C GLY A 162 14.92 16.88 16.49
N ASP A 163 15.04 17.72 17.51
CA ASP A 163 16.07 17.58 18.55
C ASP A 163 15.95 16.29 19.37
N VAL A 164 14.72 15.89 19.72
CA VAL A 164 14.48 14.72 20.57
C VAL A 164 14.92 13.46 19.85
N ILE A 165 14.35 13.16 18.68
CA ILE A 165 14.65 11.93 17.92
C ILE A 165 16.12 11.92 17.49
N TYR A 166 16.66 13.06 17.05
CA TYR A 166 18.08 13.17 16.69
C TYR A 166 19.02 12.83 17.86
N ARG A 167 18.71 13.26 19.08
CA ARG A 167 19.51 12.95 20.26
C ARG A 167 19.51 11.45 20.58
N TYR A 168 18.38 10.78 20.43
CA TYR A 168 18.28 9.34 20.70
C TYR A 168 18.96 8.49 19.63
N ILE A 169 18.75 8.79 18.35
CA ILE A 169 19.33 8.00 17.25
C ILE A 169 20.86 8.11 17.17
N THR A 170 21.42 9.22 17.66
CA THR A 170 22.87 9.46 17.73
C THR A 170 23.53 8.97 19.02
N SER A 171 22.76 8.40 19.96
CA SER A 171 23.26 7.82 21.21
C SER A 171 24.16 6.61 20.95
N ASP A 172 25.14 6.38 21.83
CA ASP A 172 26.01 5.19 21.75
C ASP A 172 25.18 3.90 21.89
N GLN A 173 24.21 3.90 22.80
CA GLN A 173 23.23 2.83 22.98
C GLN A 173 21.90 3.28 22.35
N PHE A 174 21.56 2.69 21.22
CA PHE A 174 20.32 2.96 20.49
C PHE A 174 19.44 1.72 20.47
N SER A 175 18.17 1.89 20.86
CA SER A 175 17.12 0.89 20.72
C SER A 175 15.89 1.55 20.09
N PRO A 176 15.39 1.04 18.94
CA PRO A 176 14.24 1.63 18.27
C PRO A 176 12.97 1.51 19.12
N ASP A 177 12.75 0.35 19.77
CA ASP A 177 11.57 0.12 20.61
C ASP A 177 11.52 1.06 21.81
N CYS A 178 12.66 1.25 22.50
CA CYS A 178 12.72 2.17 23.63
C CYS A 178 12.44 3.62 23.23
N LEU A 179 12.86 4.03 22.03
CA LEU A 179 12.55 5.36 21.50
C LEU A 179 11.06 5.48 21.21
N LEU A 180 10.46 4.50 20.54
CA LEU A 180 9.03 4.50 20.21
C LEU A 180 8.15 4.53 21.46
N ASP A 181 8.52 3.81 22.52
CA ASP A 181 7.82 3.83 23.81
C ASP A 181 7.86 5.22 24.49
N CYS A 182 8.81 6.08 24.12
CA CYS A 182 8.96 7.44 24.67
C CYS A 182 8.33 8.54 23.80
N LEU A 183 7.82 8.20 22.61
CA LEU A 183 7.21 9.17 21.69
C LEU A 183 5.69 9.21 21.86
N ASP A 184 5.10 10.38 21.63
CA ASP A 184 3.64 10.47 21.51
C ASP A 184 3.22 9.87 20.15
N LEU A 185 2.59 8.70 20.22
CA LEU A 185 2.05 7.94 19.10
C LEU A 185 0.55 7.69 19.29
N SER A 186 -0.12 8.60 20.01
CA SER A 186 -1.54 8.49 20.38
C SER A 186 -2.49 8.59 19.20
N SER A 187 -2.04 9.16 18.07
CA SER A 187 -2.82 9.26 16.84
C SER A 187 -2.05 8.76 15.62
N GLU A 188 -2.80 8.26 14.63
CA GLU A 188 -2.21 7.85 13.35
C GLU A 188 -1.45 9.00 12.68
N TYR A 189 -1.98 10.23 12.77
CA TYR A 189 -1.33 11.42 12.23
C TYR A 189 0.07 11.64 12.81
N GLN A 190 0.23 11.52 14.14
CA GLN A 190 1.54 11.67 14.77
C GLN A 190 2.50 10.54 14.37
N ALA A 191 2.00 9.30 14.30
CA ALA A 191 2.79 8.16 13.82
C ALA A 191 3.27 8.38 12.38
N LEU A 192 2.39 8.86 11.49
CA LEU A 192 2.72 9.16 10.09
C LEU A 192 3.74 10.30 9.97
N GLU A 193 3.58 11.36 10.77
CA GLU A 193 4.52 12.47 10.78
C GLU A 193 5.92 12.04 11.22
N ILE A 194 6.00 11.18 12.24
CA ILE A 194 7.27 10.58 12.67
C ILE A 194 7.85 9.69 11.55
N ALA A 195 7.01 8.86 10.90
CA ALA A 195 7.45 8.03 9.77
C ALA A 195 8.05 8.89 8.64
N ASN A 196 7.37 9.96 8.23
CA ASN A 196 7.85 10.90 7.20
C ASN A 196 9.21 11.50 7.57
N ARG A 197 9.37 11.94 8.82
CA ARG A 197 10.62 12.56 9.31
C ARG A 197 11.78 11.57 9.36
N VAL A 198 11.51 10.33 9.81
CA VAL A 198 12.50 9.25 9.85
C VAL A 198 12.89 8.84 8.43
N GLU A 199 11.92 8.66 7.53
CA GLU A 199 12.16 8.31 6.14
C GLU A 199 12.98 9.38 5.41
N ALA A 200 12.62 10.66 5.56
CA ALA A 200 13.42 11.78 5.04
C ALA A 200 14.87 11.74 5.54
N SER A 201 15.10 11.41 6.82
CA SER A 201 16.45 11.36 7.41
C SER A 201 17.33 10.28 6.79
N ILE A 202 16.76 9.13 6.41
CA ILE A 202 17.47 8.04 5.72
C ILE A 202 18.09 8.58 4.43
N TYR A 203 17.30 9.30 3.62
CA TYR A 203 17.77 9.89 2.37
C TYR A 203 18.75 11.04 2.57
N VAL A 204 18.59 11.85 3.64
CA VAL A 204 19.55 12.90 3.96
C VAL A 204 20.92 12.34 4.32
N TRP A 205 20.99 11.23 5.08
CA TRP A 205 22.26 10.60 5.44
C TRP A 205 22.87 9.79 4.29
N ARG A 206 22.04 9.11 3.50
CA ARG A 206 22.47 8.39 2.29
C ARG A 206 22.84 9.30 1.13
N ARG A 207 22.43 10.58 1.17
CA ARG A 207 22.88 11.58 0.19
C ARG A 207 24.40 11.65 0.27
N ARG A 208 25.05 11.11 -0.76
CA ARG A 208 26.49 11.28 -0.96
C ARG A 208 26.72 12.78 -1.10
N GLY A 209 27.37 13.38 -0.11
CA GLY A 209 27.58 14.83 -0.07
C GLY A 209 28.19 15.26 -1.39
N GLY A 210 27.42 15.98 -2.21
CA GLY A 210 27.95 16.67 -3.37
C GLY A 210 29.04 17.58 -2.83
N ALA A 211 30.29 17.31 -3.26
CA ALA A 211 31.53 18.00 -2.92
C ALA A 211 31.30 19.23 -2.03
N ALA A 212 31.13 19.02 -0.73
CA ALA A 212 31.17 20.12 0.21
C ALA A 212 32.61 20.64 0.08
N LYS A 213 32.78 21.75 -0.65
CA LYS A 213 34.06 22.45 -0.70
C LYS A 213 34.50 22.58 0.75
N PRO A 214 35.70 22.08 1.11
CA PRO A 214 36.15 22.18 2.48
C PRO A 214 36.13 23.66 2.81
N ALA A 215 35.31 24.03 3.79
CA ALA A 215 35.36 25.36 4.36
C ALA A 215 36.81 25.56 4.78
N SER A 216 37.46 26.56 4.17
CA SER A 216 38.80 27.00 4.49
C SER A 216 38.86 27.36 5.98
N ARG A 217 39.12 26.35 6.82
CA ARG A 217 39.69 26.55 8.14
C ARG A 217 41.18 26.33 7.97
N ALA A 218 41.89 27.44 7.96
CA ALA A 218 43.34 27.48 7.99
C ALA A 218 43.86 26.52 9.06
N GLY A 219 44.53 25.47 8.62
CA GLY A 219 45.12 24.43 9.45
C GLY A 219 45.60 23.31 8.54
N ALA A 220 46.92 23.20 8.37
CA ALA A 220 47.59 22.23 7.50
C ALA A 220 47.38 20.78 8.00
N LYS A 221 46.19 20.22 7.80
CA LYS A 221 45.95 18.78 7.96
C LYS A 221 46.46 18.07 6.71
N SER A 222 47.23 16.99 6.92
CA SER A 222 47.65 16.07 5.86
C SER A 222 46.44 15.63 5.02
N SER A 223 46.61 15.53 3.70
CA SER A 223 45.60 15.02 2.75
C SER A 223 45.00 13.69 3.24
N TRP A 224 45.81 12.84 3.87
CA TRP A 224 45.37 11.58 4.49
C TRP A 224 44.46 11.77 5.71
N GLY A 225 44.67 12.82 6.51
CA GLY A 225 43.80 13.16 7.63
C GLY A 225 42.43 13.65 7.17
N ILE A 226 42.37 14.41 6.06
CA ILE A 226 41.11 14.85 5.46
C ILE A 226 40.33 13.66 4.89
N VAL A 227 41.01 12.76 4.17
CA VAL A 227 40.40 11.53 3.65
C VAL A 227 39.88 10.64 4.78
N LYS A 228 40.66 10.47 5.86
CA LYS A 228 40.24 9.70 7.05
C LYS A 228 39.02 10.32 7.73
N ASP A 229 39.00 11.64 7.94
CA ASP A 229 37.87 12.36 8.53
C ASP A 229 36.60 12.21 7.65
N MET A 230 36.73 12.22 6.31
CA MET A 230 35.61 12.00 5.38
C MET A 230 35.09 10.55 5.39
N ILE A 231 35.98 9.57 5.49
CA ILE A 231 35.59 8.15 5.60
C ILE A 231 34.82 7.92 6.89
N MET A 232 35.35 8.41 8.02
CA MET A 232 34.69 8.30 9.32
C MET A 232 33.33 9.01 9.36
N ASP A 233 33.20 10.18 8.72
CA ASP A 233 31.91 10.86 8.61
C ASP A 233 30.92 10.07 7.74
N THR A 234 31.40 9.37 6.72
CA THR A 234 30.55 8.52 5.87
C THR A 234 30.08 7.28 6.62
N GLU A 235 30.97 6.55 7.29
CA GLU A 235 30.62 5.40 8.14
C GLU A 235 29.60 5.78 9.23
N LYS A 236 29.78 6.97 9.84
CA LYS A 236 28.83 7.50 10.82
C LYS A 236 27.46 7.80 10.20
N ARG A 237 27.41 8.38 9.00
CA ARG A 237 26.15 8.66 8.30
C ARG A 237 25.45 7.37 7.87
N ASP A 238 26.20 6.38 7.42
CA ASP A 238 25.67 5.06 7.06
C ASP A 238 25.06 4.36 8.27
N LEU A 239 25.75 4.34 9.42
CA LEU A 239 25.20 3.82 10.67
C LEU A 239 23.90 4.53 11.09
N LEU A 240 23.83 5.85 10.95
CA LEU A 240 22.62 6.61 11.28
C LEU A 240 21.45 6.30 10.32
N ALA A 241 21.74 6.10 9.03
CA ALA A 241 20.75 5.68 8.06
C ALA A 241 20.21 4.28 8.39
N GLU A 242 21.08 3.32 8.71
CA GLU A 242 20.68 1.97 9.14
C GLU A 242 19.82 1.99 10.41
N ARG A 243 20.19 2.82 11.40
CA ARG A 243 19.38 3.02 12.62
C ARG A 243 18.01 3.60 12.31
N ALA A 244 17.91 4.54 11.38
CA ALA A 244 16.62 5.12 10.98
C ALA A 244 15.77 4.13 10.20
N GLU A 245 16.37 3.27 9.37
CA GLU A 245 15.64 2.16 8.74
C GLU A 245 15.08 1.20 9.77
N GLY A 246 15.88 0.79 10.76
CA GLY A 246 15.41 -0.04 11.86
C GLY A 246 14.25 0.60 12.63
N LEU A 247 14.34 1.90 12.92
CA LEU A 247 13.28 2.66 13.58
C LEU A 247 12.00 2.70 12.73
N LEU A 248 12.11 2.94 11.42
CA LEU A 248 10.96 2.98 10.51
C LEU A 248 10.29 1.61 10.40
N ILE A 249 11.07 0.52 10.37
CA ILE A 249 10.54 -0.86 10.38
C ILE A 249 9.77 -1.12 11.67
N SER A 250 10.34 -0.83 12.84
CA SER A 250 9.66 -1.00 14.13
C SER A 250 8.38 -0.17 14.22
N LEU A 251 8.38 1.06 13.68
CA LEU A 251 7.19 1.91 13.64
C LEU A 251 6.09 1.29 12.76
N LYS A 252 6.42 0.83 11.55
CA LYS A 252 5.45 0.17 10.65
C LYS A 252 4.91 -1.15 11.24
N GLN A 253 5.69 -1.86 12.06
CA GLN A 253 5.21 -3.05 12.78
C GLN A 253 4.20 -2.70 13.88
N ARG A 254 4.37 -1.57 14.57
CA ARG A 254 3.41 -1.07 15.57
C ARG A 254 2.13 -0.50 14.92
N PHE A 255 2.25 0.03 13.72
CA PHE A 255 1.14 0.62 12.95
C PHE A 255 1.00 -0.05 11.57
N PRO A 256 0.50 -1.30 11.51
CA PRO A 256 0.38 -2.03 10.24
C PRO A 256 -0.61 -1.38 9.26
N GLY A 257 -1.55 -0.57 9.74
CA GLY A 257 -2.50 0.19 8.91
C GLY A 257 -2.11 1.65 8.68
N LEU A 258 -0.83 2.01 8.87
CA LEU A 258 -0.36 3.38 8.66
C LEU A 258 -0.62 3.82 7.22
N THR A 259 -1.21 4.99 7.05
CA THR A 259 -1.38 5.64 5.75
C THR A 259 -0.06 5.82 4.99
N GLN A 260 -0.16 5.96 3.66
CA GLN A 260 1.01 6.13 2.78
C GLN A 260 1.86 7.34 3.18
N THR A 261 3.18 7.18 3.20
CA THR A 261 4.09 8.27 3.54
C THR A 261 4.13 9.33 2.44
N SER A 262 4.71 10.49 2.77
CA SER A 262 4.96 11.56 1.81
C SER A 262 5.87 11.11 0.67
N LEU A 263 6.83 10.23 0.95
CA LEU A 263 7.68 9.64 -0.08
C LEU A 263 6.89 8.67 -0.96
N ASP A 264 6.08 7.79 -0.37
CA ASP A 264 5.24 6.84 -1.12
C ASP A 264 4.31 7.59 -2.08
N MET A 265 3.62 8.63 -1.60
CA MET A 265 2.78 9.50 -2.42
C MET A 265 3.58 10.16 -3.56
N SER A 266 4.79 10.65 -3.27
CA SER A 266 5.66 11.24 -4.29
C SER A 266 6.12 10.21 -5.34
N LYS A 267 6.51 9.01 -4.91
CA LYS A 267 6.88 7.91 -5.81
C LYS A 267 5.73 7.58 -6.77
N ILE A 268 4.52 7.42 -6.24
CA ILE A 268 3.32 7.14 -7.06
C ILE A 268 3.05 8.28 -8.04
N GLN A 269 3.10 9.53 -7.59
CA GLN A 269 2.78 10.70 -8.41
C GLN A 269 3.74 10.89 -9.59
N TYR A 270 5.04 10.65 -9.39
CA TYR A 270 6.08 10.92 -10.38
C TYR A 270 6.61 9.66 -11.08
N ASN A 271 6.07 8.47 -10.78
CA ASN A 271 6.47 7.23 -11.42
C ASN A 271 6.20 7.26 -12.94
N LYS A 272 7.15 6.72 -13.70
CA LYS A 272 7.06 6.58 -15.17
C LYS A 272 7.04 5.13 -15.64
N ASP A 273 7.27 4.18 -14.74
CA ASP A 273 7.28 2.75 -15.06
C ASP A 273 5.86 2.17 -14.99
N VAL A 274 5.29 1.85 -16.14
CA VAL A 274 3.92 1.30 -16.26
C VAL A 274 3.76 -0.01 -15.49
N GLY A 275 4.78 -0.89 -15.50
CA GLY A 275 4.70 -2.17 -14.78
C GLY A 275 4.71 -1.97 -13.27
N LYS A 276 5.49 -1.03 -12.74
CA LYS A 276 5.43 -0.65 -11.31
C LYS A 276 4.11 -0.01 -10.95
N SER A 277 3.55 0.84 -11.81
CA SER A 277 2.19 1.39 -11.60
C SER A 277 1.13 0.30 -11.52
N ILE A 278 1.21 -0.73 -12.37
CA ILE A 278 0.29 -1.87 -12.33
C ILE A 278 0.45 -2.63 -11.01
N LEU A 279 1.68 -2.98 -10.63
CA LEU A 279 1.92 -3.74 -9.40
C LEU A 279 1.46 -2.96 -8.15
N GLU A 280 1.82 -1.68 -8.03
CA GLU A 280 1.41 -0.81 -6.92
C GLU A 280 -0.11 -0.67 -6.85
N SER A 281 -0.74 -0.23 -7.94
CA SER A 281 -2.17 0.10 -7.92
C SER A 281 -3.05 -1.13 -7.76
N TYR A 282 -2.70 -2.24 -8.40
CA TYR A 282 -3.47 -3.48 -8.30
C TYR A 282 -3.37 -4.07 -6.89
N SER A 283 -2.15 -4.18 -6.34
CA SER A 283 -1.96 -4.66 -4.97
C SER A 283 -2.68 -3.78 -3.94
N ARG A 284 -2.64 -2.45 -4.08
CA ARG A 284 -3.36 -1.51 -3.19
C ARG A 284 -4.89 -1.64 -3.29
N VAL A 285 -5.43 -1.89 -4.48
CA VAL A 285 -6.87 -2.14 -4.63
C VAL A 285 -7.28 -3.44 -3.94
N LEU A 286 -6.49 -4.50 -4.07
CA LEU A 286 -6.76 -5.78 -3.39
C LEU A 286 -6.61 -5.66 -1.87
N GLU A 287 -5.61 -4.91 -1.39
CA GLU A 287 -5.47 -4.56 0.04
C GLU A 287 -6.73 -3.87 0.56
N SER A 288 -7.21 -2.82 -0.13
CA SER A 288 -8.42 -2.09 0.25
C SER A 288 -9.65 -2.98 0.25
N LEU A 289 -9.81 -3.84 -0.77
CA LEU A 289 -10.94 -4.77 -0.85
C LEU A 289 -10.91 -5.78 0.30
N ALA A 290 -9.76 -6.39 0.57
CA ALA A 290 -9.59 -7.33 1.67
C ALA A 290 -9.89 -6.69 3.02
N SER A 291 -9.33 -5.50 3.29
CA SER A 291 -9.58 -4.72 4.51
C SER A 291 -11.07 -4.39 4.70
N ASN A 292 -11.76 -4.00 3.62
CA ASN A 292 -13.20 -3.74 3.67
C ASN A 292 -14.03 -5.01 3.94
N ILE A 293 -13.65 -6.15 3.37
CA ILE A 293 -14.30 -7.44 3.64
C ILE A 293 -14.12 -7.83 5.10
N ILE A 294 -12.90 -7.74 5.63
CA ILE A 294 -12.60 -8.00 7.04
C ILE A 294 -13.45 -7.12 7.94
N ALA A 295 -13.46 -5.80 7.68
CA ALA A 295 -14.25 -4.85 8.47
C ALA A 295 -15.75 -5.17 8.46
N ARG A 296 -16.30 -5.60 7.30
CA ARG A 296 -17.71 -6.02 7.21
C ARG A 296 -18.01 -7.28 7.99
N ILE A 297 -17.11 -8.26 7.94
CA ILE A 297 -17.25 -9.49 8.70
C ILE A 297 -17.13 -9.20 10.20
N ASP A 298 -16.19 -8.35 10.61
CA ASP A 298 -16.05 -7.95 12.00
C ASP A 298 -17.31 -7.22 12.50
N ASP A 299 -17.87 -6.29 11.71
CA ASP A 299 -19.15 -5.64 12.04
C ASP A 299 -20.28 -6.66 12.26
N LEU A 300 -20.37 -7.69 11.41
CA LEU A 300 -21.35 -8.76 11.52
C LEU A 300 -21.13 -9.62 12.77
N LEU A 301 -19.90 -10.08 13.01
CA LEU A 301 -19.56 -10.91 14.17
C LEU A 301 -19.78 -10.14 15.49
N ASN A 302 -19.52 -8.84 15.50
CA ASN A 302 -19.83 -7.99 16.65
C ASN A 302 -21.35 -7.93 16.93
N VAL A 303 -22.18 -7.85 15.90
CA VAL A 303 -23.65 -7.89 16.06
C VAL A 303 -24.14 -9.28 16.48
N ASP A 304 -23.51 -10.36 16.00
CA ASP A 304 -23.78 -11.74 16.44
C ASP A 304 -23.55 -11.90 17.95
N GLU A 305 -22.39 -11.49 18.43
CA GLU A 305 -22.03 -11.52 19.85
C GLU A 305 -23.05 -10.75 20.71
N LEU A 306 -23.37 -9.51 20.32
CA LEU A 306 -24.33 -8.70 21.06
C LEU A 306 -25.74 -9.31 21.10
N SER A 307 -26.13 -10.03 20.05
CA SER A 307 -27.44 -10.70 19.98
C SER A 307 -27.48 -11.90 20.94
N LYS A 308 -26.41 -12.70 21.01
CA LYS A 308 -26.28 -13.82 21.96
C LYS A 308 -26.31 -13.38 23.41
N LEU A 309 -25.66 -12.26 23.75
CA LEU A 309 -25.72 -11.69 25.11
C LEU A 309 -27.14 -11.23 25.50
N SER A 310 -27.96 -10.81 24.53
CA SER A 310 -29.32 -10.35 24.78
C SER A 310 -30.27 -11.49 25.17
N ASP A 311 -30.01 -12.72 24.70
CA ASP A 311 -30.83 -13.90 25.01
C ASP A 311 -30.49 -14.54 26.36
N HIS A 312 -29.30 -14.25 26.91
CA HIS A 312 -28.90 -14.68 28.25
C HIS A 312 -29.42 -13.76 29.38
N LEU A 313 -30.01 -12.62 29.05
CA LEU A 313 -30.78 -11.84 30.01
C LEU A 313 -32.19 -12.44 30.10
N PRO A 314 -32.63 -12.95 31.26
CA PRO A 314 -33.98 -13.46 31.36
C PRO A 314 -34.95 -12.33 31.02
N ALA A 315 -35.91 -12.63 30.14
CA ALA A 315 -37.09 -11.81 29.93
C ALA A 315 -37.91 -11.78 31.23
N GLY A 316 -37.46 -10.95 32.18
CA GLY A 316 -38.17 -10.67 33.42
C GLY A 316 -39.37 -9.81 33.08
N GLY A 317 -40.50 -10.44 32.80
CA GLY A 317 -41.79 -9.80 32.99
C GLY A 317 -42.00 -9.55 34.48
N ALA A 318 -42.07 -8.28 34.86
CA ALA A 318 -42.90 -7.81 35.97
C ALA A 318 -42.91 -6.28 35.99
N ASP A 319 -44.11 -5.73 36.06
CA ASP A 319 -44.40 -4.38 36.57
C ASP A 319 -43.48 -4.00 37.73
N GLY A 320 -42.87 -2.82 37.63
CA GLY A 320 -41.96 -2.31 38.64
C GLY A 320 -41.79 -0.80 38.50
N ASN A 321 -42.84 -0.08 38.85
CA ASN A 321 -42.83 1.38 38.97
C ASN A 321 -41.79 1.78 40.04
N ILE A 322 -40.59 2.19 39.63
CA ILE A 322 -39.62 2.82 40.54
C ILE A 322 -39.09 4.09 39.89
N ALA A 323 -39.64 5.20 40.37
CA ALA A 323 -39.11 6.53 40.20
C ALA A 323 -37.75 6.65 40.92
N CYS A 324 -36.72 7.12 40.22
CA CYS A 324 -35.56 7.74 40.83
C CYS A 324 -35.11 8.96 40.01
N LYS A 325 -34.87 10.03 40.76
CA LYS A 325 -34.77 11.43 40.34
C LYS A 325 -33.46 11.73 39.61
N ASN A 326 -33.55 12.50 38.53
CA ASN A 326 -32.42 13.23 37.96
C ASN A 326 -32.13 14.47 38.81
N SER A 327 -30.93 14.54 39.37
CA SER A 327 -30.35 15.81 39.84
C SER A 327 -28.83 15.75 39.77
N SER A 328 -28.26 16.22 38.67
CA SER A 328 -27.05 17.05 38.68
C SER A 328 -26.74 17.55 37.27
N SER A 329 -27.02 18.82 37.09
CA SER A 329 -26.59 19.67 36.00
C SER A 329 -25.06 19.78 35.92
N SER A 330 -24.50 19.60 34.72
CA SER A 330 -23.29 20.33 34.30
C SER A 330 -23.47 20.80 32.85
N LYS A 331 -23.69 22.11 32.72
CA LYS A 331 -23.64 22.83 31.43
C LYS A 331 -22.21 22.76 30.90
N ALA A 332 -22.03 22.26 29.69
CA ALA A 332 -20.85 22.54 28.88
C ALA A 332 -21.20 23.62 27.85
N THR A 333 -20.49 24.73 27.93
CA THR A 333 -20.61 25.94 27.14
C THR A 333 -20.18 25.68 25.69
N ALA A 334 -21.00 26.10 24.72
CA ALA A 334 -20.65 26.09 23.31
C ALA A 334 -19.65 27.23 23.00
N VAL A 335 -18.57 26.90 22.29
CA VAL A 335 -17.65 27.87 21.64
C VAL A 335 -17.65 27.54 20.14
N PRO A 336 -17.71 28.53 19.24
CA PRO A 336 -17.82 28.27 17.81
C PRO A 336 -16.44 27.94 17.22
N ALA A 337 -16.33 26.78 16.56
CA ALA A 337 -15.18 26.47 15.73
C ALA A 337 -15.33 27.21 14.38
N SER A 338 -14.57 28.30 14.22
CA SER A 338 -14.21 28.81 12.90
C SER A 338 -12.96 28.05 12.44
N GLY A 339 -13.08 27.30 11.35
CA GLY A 339 -11.99 26.53 10.75
C GLY A 339 -12.47 25.77 9.53
N THR A 340 -11.89 26.12 8.38
CA THR A 340 -12.19 25.68 7.00
C THR A 340 -12.15 24.15 6.79
N PRO A 341 -12.95 23.57 5.88
CA PRO A 341 -12.86 22.15 5.56
C PRO A 341 -11.73 21.89 4.56
N TYR A 342 -10.71 21.13 4.99
CA TYR A 342 -9.78 20.46 4.07
C TYR A 342 -10.32 19.07 3.73
N ALA A 343 -10.31 18.77 2.44
CA ALA A 343 -10.83 17.55 1.84
C ALA A 343 -9.99 16.32 2.24
N THR A 344 -10.67 15.27 2.69
CA THR A 344 -10.12 13.94 2.92
C THR A 344 -9.86 13.23 1.58
N ALA A 345 -8.68 12.63 1.43
CA ALA A 345 -8.19 12.00 0.19
C ALA A 345 -8.78 10.61 -0.14
N TYR A 346 -9.99 10.31 0.36
CA TYR A 346 -10.74 9.09 0.02
C TYR A 346 -12.11 9.46 -0.54
N ALA A 347 -12.12 10.14 -1.68
CA ALA A 347 -13.32 10.26 -2.51
C ALA A 347 -13.10 9.49 -3.81
N THR A 348 -13.72 8.31 -3.90
CA THR A 348 -13.98 7.62 -5.16
C THR A 348 -14.77 8.56 -6.07
N PRO A 349 -14.35 8.83 -7.32
CA PRO A 349 -15.19 9.59 -8.24
C PRO A 349 -16.40 8.73 -8.62
N SER A 350 -17.58 9.09 -8.12
CA SER A 350 -18.83 8.51 -8.60
C SER A 350 -19.10 9.02 -10.02
N PHE A 351 -18.75 8.22 -11.03
CA PHE A 351 -19.24 8.45 -12.38
C PHE A 351 -20.72 8.05 -12.43
N SER A 352 -21.61 9.03 -12.43
CA SER A 352 -22.98 8.84 -12.91
C SER A 352 -22.94 8.77 -14.45
N PRO A 353 -23.62 7.81 -15.10
CA PRO A 353 -23.66 7.76 -16.56
C PRO A 353 -24.52 8.90 -17.08
N ALA A 354 -23.90 9.84 -17.80
CA ALA A 354 -24.60 10.88 -18.54
C ALA A 354 -25.52 10.22 -19.59
N GLN A 355 -26.75 10.72 -19.69
CA GLN A 355 -27.78 10.21 -20.58
C GLN A 355 -27.33 10.29 -22.05
N LEU A 356 -27.54 9.17 -22.75
CA LEU A 356 -27.39 9.03 -24.19
C LEU A 356 -28.36 9.95 -24.92
N SER A 357 -27.85 10.97 -25.62
CA SER A 357 -28.57 11.67 -26.67
C SER A 357 -28.15 11.11 -28.04
N SER A 358 -29.13 10.59 -28.79
CA SER A 358 -29.02 9.97 -30.10
C SER A 358 -28.74 10.98 -31.24
N PRO A 359 -28.18 10.55 -32.39
CA PRO A 359 -27.69 11.45 -33.42
C PRO A 359 -28.75 11.78 -34.49
N SER A 360 -28.92 13.07 -34.81
CA SER A 360 -29.66 13.52 -35.99
C SER A 360 -28.72 14.15 -37.03
N LYS A 361 -28.86 13.63 -38.25
CA LYS A 361 -28.23 13.88 -39.55
C LYS A 361 -27.90 15.34 -39.94
N ILE A 362 -27.02 15.43 -40.96
CA ILE A 362 -26.75 16.49 -41.96
C ILE A 362 -25.40 17.21 -41.69
N GLY A 363 -24.38 17.26 -42.56
CA GLY A 363 -24.19 16.73 -43.91
C GLY A 363 -22.82 17.18 -44.49
N ARG A 364 -22.18 16.27 -45.22
CA ARG A 364 -21.29 16.42 -46.40
C ARG A 364 -20.03 17.33 -46.41
N ALA A 365 -18.93 16.66 -46.79
CA ALA A 365 -17.80 17.07 -47.66
C ALA A 365 -16.72 17.98 -47.01
N LEU A 366 -15.41 17.76 -47.17
CA LEU A 366 -14.63 17.31 -48.34
C LEU A 366 -13.39 16.48 -47.96
N LEU A 367 -13.09 15.49 -48.79
CA LEU A 367 -11.78 14.85 -48.99
C LEU A 367 -10.83 15.83 -49.70
N VAL A 368 -9.51 15.69 -49.51
CA VAL A 368 -8.49 15.42 -50.57
C VAL A 368 -7.05 15.67 -50.07
N ASP A 369 -6.25 14.62 -50.27
CA ASP A 369 -4.80 14.45 -50.52
C ASP A 369 -3.66 15.18 -49.78
N ARG A 370 -2.84 14.36 -49.11
CA ARG A 370 -1.55 13.81 -49.60
C ARG A 370 -0.65 14.74 -50.45
N ARG A 371 0.53 15.08 -49.91
CA ARG A 371 1.81 14.96 -50.66
C ARG A 371 3.04 14.98 -49.75
N SER A 372 3.84 13.94 -49.95
CA SER A 372 5.23 13.80 -49.54
C SER A 372 6.14 14.66 -50.42
N HIS A 373 7.25 15.14 -49.86
CA HIS A 373 8.43 15.53 -50.62
C HIS A 373 9.69 15.00 -49.92
N HIS A 374 10.37 14.07 -50.60
CA HIS A 374 11.78 13.78 -50.42
C HIS A 374 12.62 14.93 -51.00
N ALA A 375 13.78 15.25 -50.39
CA ALA A 375 15.11 14.87 -50.91
C ALA A 375 16.27 15.76 -50.40
N LYS A 376 17.44 15.11 -50.33
CA LYS A 376 18.83 15.60 -50.22
C LYS A 376 19.32 15.94 -48.80
N GLY A 377 20.45 15.43 -48.30
CA GLY A 377 21.47 14.55 -48.86
C GLY A 377 22.83 14.80 -48.19
N ALA A 378 23.62 13.72 -48.08
CA ALA A 378 25.08 13.65 -47.90
C ALA A 378 25.71 13.88 -46.50
N GLY A 379 26.57 12.92 -46.12
CA GLY A 379 27.60 13.13 -45.09
C GLY A 379 28.06 11.88 -44.33
N ALA A 380 28.63 10.88 -45.02
CA ALA A 380 29.27 9.73 -44.38
C ALA A 380 30.62 10.09 -43.73
N LYS A 381 30.91 9.53 -42.55
CA LYS A 381 32.28 9.14 -42.15
C LYS A 381 32.25 8.00 -41.13
N ARG A 382 32.71 6.83 -41.59
CA ARG A 382 33.11 5.69 -40.77
C ARG A 382 34.53 5.93 -40.27
N THR A 383 34.81 5.56 -39.02
CA THR A 383 36.15 5.11 -38.60
C THR A 383 35.97 3.93 -37.67
N ALA A 384 36.38 2.76 -38.16
CA ALA A 384 36.58 1.55 -37.38
C ALA A 384 38.04 1.54 -36.90
N THR A 385 38.27 1.16 -35.65
CA THR A 385 39.56 0.68 -35.17
C THR A 385 39.32 -0.56 -34.32
N SER A 386 39.78 -1.69 -34.87
CA SER A 386 39.95 -2.97 -34.21
C SER A 386 41.20 -2.96 -33.32
N ALA A 387 41.12 -3.55 -32.13
CA ALA A 387 42.25 -4.22 -31.50
C ALA A 387 41.72 -5.24 -30.49
N ALA A 388 42.02 -6.52 -30.74
CA ALA A 388 41.84 -7.61 -29.82
C ALA A 388 43.02 -7.68 -28.83
N SER A 389 42.74 -8.02 -27.58
CA SER A 389 43.71 -8.72 -26.73
C SER A 389 42.97 -9.49 -25.64
N ASP A 390 43.05 -10.81 -25.72
CA ASP A 390 42.76 -11.76 -24.66
C ASP A 390 43.65 -11.51 -23.45
N ARG A 391 43.07 -11.59 -22.23
CA ARG A 391 43.66 -12.36 -21.11
C ARG A 391 42.73 -12.44 -19.91
N ALA A 392 42.36 -13.70 -19.62
CA ALA A 392 42.26 -14.35 -18.31
C ALA A 392 41.53 -13.62 -17.17
N GLY A 393 40.37 -14.16 -16.82
CA GLY A 393 39.60 -13.77 -15.65
C GLY A 393 40.17 -14.28 -14.32
N VAL A 394 39.80 -13.57 -13.26
CA VAL A 394 39.47 -14.08 -11.92
C VAL A 394 38.43 -13.10 -11.37
N GLU A 395 37.16 -13.48 -11.37
CA GLU A 395 36.10 -12.73 -10.70
C GLU A 395 35.88 -13.35 -9.32
N VAL A 396 36.19 -12.57 -8.27
CA VAL A 396 35.96 -12.96 -6.88
C VAL A 396 34.48 -12.72 -6.59
N VAL A 397 33.72 -13.81 -6.52
CA VAL A 397 32.35 -13.84 -6.04
C VAL A 397 32.33 -13.45 -4.55
N ARG A 398 31.85 -12.24 -4.25
CA ARG A 398 31.48 -11.87 -2.89
C ARG A 398 30.04 -12.33 -2.66
N GLY A 399 29.91 -13.50 -2.04
CA GLY A 399 28.61 -14.05 -1.63
C GLY A 399 27.89 -13.10 -0.67
N MET A 400 26.65 -12.76 -1.02
CA MET A 400 25.73 -12.08 -0.14
C MET A 400 24.70 -13.13 0.29
N LEU A 401 24.71 -13.44 1.58
CA LEU A 401 23.81 -14.39 2.23
C LEU A 401 22.36 -13.92 2.03
N LEU A 402 21.59 -14.65 1.23
CA LEU A 402 20.14 -14.61 1.26
C LEU A 402 19.68 -15.38 2.51
N GLY A 403 19.22 -14.64 3.50
CA GLY A 403 18.48 -15.18 4.64
C GLY A 403 17.26 -15.94 4.15
N SER A 404 17.13 -17.18 4.62
CA SER A 404 16.10 -18.14 4.25
C SER A 404 14.70 -17.59 4.51
N SER A 405 13.95 -17.37 3.43
CA SER A 405 12.50 -17.19 3.49
C SER A 405 11.87 -18.56 3.77
N ALA A 406 11.09 -18.64 4.85
CA ALA A 406 10.36 -19.83 5.22
C ALA A 406 9.33 -20.17 4.13
N VAL A 407 9.53 -21.32 3.48
CA VAL A 407 8.55 -21.95 2.60
C VAL A 407 7.36 -22.35 3.47
N LEU A 408 6.22 -21.70 3.27
CA LEU A 408 4.94 -22.13 3.80
C LEU A 408 4.45 -23.31 2.96
N ASP A 409 4.72 -24.53 3.41
CA ASP A 409 4.04 -25.73 2.94
C ASP A 409 2.59 -25.72 3.46
N ILE A 410 1.63 -25.66 2.55
CA ILE A 410 0.20 -25.90 2.83
C ILE A 410 -0.12 -27.30 2.30
N PRO A 411 -0.68 -28.21 3.11
CA PRO A 411 -0.87 -29.61 2.71
C PRO A 411 -2.04 -29.75 1.73
N THR A 412 -1.74 -30.31 0.56
CA THR A 412 -2.73 -30.84 -0.39
C THR A 412 -3.26 -32.17 0.13
N ALA A 413 -4.52 -32.19 0.58
CA ALA A 413 -5.23 -33.43 0.85
C ALA A 413 -5.57 -34.12 -0.49
N VAL A 414 -4.95 -35.28 -0.73
CA VAL A 414 -5.30 -36.20 -1.82
C VAL A 414 -6.43 -37.10 -1.32
N THR A 415 -7.62 -36.96 -1.91
CA THR A 415 -8.67 -37.97 -1.89
C THR A 415 -8.36 -39.01 -2.96
N ALA A 416 -8.14 -40.25 -2.56
CA ALA A 416 -8.07 -41.42 -3.43
C ALA A 416 -9.15 -42.41 -2.99
N GLU A 417 -10.18 -42.59 -3.82
CA GLU A 417 -10.96 -43.84 -3.94
C GLU A 417 -11.51 -43.92 -5.37
N LEU A 418 -10.85 -44.73 -6.22
CA LEU A 418 -11.38 -45.89 -6.95
C LEU A 418 -10.29 -46.52 -7.81
#